data_AF-A0A8C3XXH8-F1
#
_entry.id   AF-A0A8C3XXH8-F1
#
_cell.length_a   1.000
_cell.length_b   1.000
_cell.length_c   1.000
_cell.angle_alpha   90.00
_cell.angle_beta   90.00
_cell.angle_gamma   90.00
#
_symmetry.space_group_name_H-M   'P 1'
#
loop_
_entity.id
_entity.type
_entity.pdbx_description
1 polymer ?
#
loop_
_entity_poly.entity_id
_entity_poly.type
_entity_poly.pdbx_seq_one_letter_code
_entity_poly.pdbx_strand_id
1 'polypeptide(L)' 'LSLQVVQVSSIEHRKYGLHKTDWNCPICRAGAGEKASVSLCDHQFCLGCIVRWLKRNPSCPLCSLQWGS' A
#
# COMPACT_ATOMS: atom_id res chain seq x y z
N LEU A 1 8.18 7.58 -16.54
CA LEU A 1 7.39 6.62 -15.76
C LEU A 1 7.73 6.80 -14.28
N SER A 2 7.00 7.63 -13.55
CA SER A 2 7.35 8.00 -12.17
C SER A 2 6.79 7.00 -11.18
N LEU A 3 7.56 5.95 -10.87
CA LEU A 3 7.29 5.01 -9.76
C LEU A 3 7.41 5.67 -8.37
N GLN A 4 7.71 6.97 -8.28
CA GLN A 4 8.05 7.69 -7.03
C GLN A 4 6.88 7.86 -6.05
N VAL A 5 5.73 7.32 -6.37
CA VAL A 5 4.50 7.65 -5.68
C VAL A 5 4.03 6.59 -4.69
N VAL A 6 4.60 5.40 -4.80
CA VAL A 6 4.36 4.31 -3.89
C VAL A 6 5.57 4.21 -2.98
N GLN A 7 5.43 4.60 -1.71
CA GLN A 7 6.50 4.41 -0.74
C GLN A 7 6.38 3.00 -0.17
N VAL A 8 7.43 2.19 -0.39
CA VAL A 8 7.55 0.88 0.24
C VAL A 8 8.29 1.08 1.55
N SER A 9 7.57 1.06 2.66
CA SER A 9 8.16 1.09 3.98
C SER A 9 8.61 -0.33 4.33
N SER A 10 9.92 -0.60 4.24
CA SER A 10 10.48 -1.87 4.73
C SER A 10 10.20 -1.97 6.23
N ILE A 11 9.37 -2.92 6.63
CA ILE A 11 8.99 -3.11 8.04
C ILE A 11 10.22 -3.64 8.77
N GLU A 12 10.91 -2.78 9.52
CA GLU A 12 12.09 -3.17 10.28
C GLU A 12 11.75 -4.28 11.30
N HIS A 13 12.56 -5.33 11.26
CA HIS A 13 12.46 -6.53 12.07
C HIS A 13 12.73 -6.19 13.54
N ARG A 14 11.71 -5.75 14.31
CA ARG A 14 11.84 -5.67 15.77
C ARG A 14 11.40 -6.98 16.43
N LYS A 15 12.42 -7.75 16.79
CA LYS A 15 12.40 -8.93 17.66
C LYS A 15 11.57 -8.70 18.94
N TYR A 16 10.58 -9.57 19.16
CA TYR A 16 9.82 -9.83 20.41
C TYR A 16 8.86 -8.73 20.91
N GLY A 17 7.55 -8.98 20.73
CA GLY A 17 6.46 -8.26 21.38
C GLY A 17 5.14 -8.46 20.63
N LEU A 18 4.17 -9.13 21.25
CA LEU A 18 2.85 -9.49 20.72
C LEU A 18 2.06 -8.28 20.22
N HIS A 19 2.21 -7.91 18.95
CA HIS A 19 1.20 -7.14 18.21
C HIS A 19 1.15 -7.68 16.78
N LYS A 20 0.29 -8.68 16.58
CA LYS A 20 -0.21 -9.03 15.26
C LYS A 20 -0.86 -7.75 14.74
N THR A 21 -0.16 -6.97 13.91
CA THR A 21 -0.77 -5.78 13.34
C THR A 21 -1.99 -6.26 12.56
N ASP A 22 -3.19 -5.91 13.02
CA ASP A 22 -4.50 -6.29 12.45
C ASP A 22 -4.72 -5.74 11.03
N TRP A 23 -3.66 -5.25 10.41
CA TRP A 23 -3.71 -4.70 9.08
C TRP A 23 -3.94 -5.82 8.07
N ASN A 24 -5.04 -5.71 7.34
CA ASN A 24 -5.33 -6.49 6.15
C ASN A 24 -5.38 -5.54 4.96
N CYS A 25 -4.78 -5.95 3.83
CA CYS A 25 -4.90 -5.15 2.62
C CYS A 25 -6.38 -5.05 2.20
N PRO A 26 -6.91 -3.84 1.94
CA PRO A 26 -8.33 -3.68 1.58
C PRO A 26 -8.69 -4.27 0.22
N ILE A 27 -7.69 -4.56 -0.64
CA ILE A 27 -7.89 -5.17 -1.96
C ILE A 27 -7.98 -6.70 -1.87
N CYS A 28 -7.01 -7.36 -1.23
CA CYS A 28 -6.95 -8.83 -1.17
C CYS A 28 -7.36 -9.43 0.18
N ARG A 29 -7.62 -8.58 1.18
CA ARG A 29 -7.99 -8.96 2.56
C ARG A 29 -6.98 -9.86 3.27
N ALA A 30 -5.73 -9.87 2.79
CA ALA A 30 -4.63 -10.60 3.40
C ALA A 30 -3.70 -9.65 4.17
N GLY A 31 -3.22 -10.10 5.33
CA GLY A 31 -2.19 -9.40 6.12
C GLY A 31 -0.75 -9.79 5.77
N ALA A 32 -0.57 -10.70 4.79
CA ALA A 32 0.74 -11.17 4.36
C ALA A 32 1.18 -10.46 3.07
N GLY A 33 2.36 -9.82 3.10
CA GLY A 33 3.00 -9.23 1.92
C GLY A 33 3.66 -7.88 2.20
N GLU A 34 4.50 -7.44 1.25
CA GLU A 34 5.13 -6.12 1.29
C GLU A 34 4.07 -5.03 1.22
N LYS A 35 4.15 -4.08 2.17
CA LYS A 35 3.22 -2.95 2.25
C LYS A 35 3.74 -1.78 1.42
N ALA A 36 2.80 -1.14 0.77
CA ALA A 36 2.99 0.05 -0.03
C ALA A 36 1.98 1.10 0.41
N SER A 37 2.43 2.33 0.65
CA SER A 37 1.56 3.48 0.92
C SER A 37 1.50 4.42 -0.27
N VAL A 38 0.34 5.03 -0.45
CA VAL A 38 0.12 6.12 -1.41
C VAL A 38 0.63 7.42 -0.78
N SER A 39 1.63 8.08 -1.38
CA SER A 39 2.26 9.26 -0.76
C SER A 39 1.32 10.45 -0.51
N LEU A 40 0.19 10.56 -1.24
CA LEU A 40 -0.72 11.71 -1.15
C LEU A 40 -1.87 11.52 -0.14
N CYS A 41 -2.14 10.29 0.28
CA CYS A 41 -3.28 9.99 1.16
C CYS A 41 -3.01 8.90 2.19
N ASP A 42 -1.77 8.44 2.29
CA ASP A 42 -1.24 7.45 3.25
C ASP A 42 -1.95 6.09 3.29
N HIS A 43 -2.90 5.84 2.39
CA HIS A 43 -3.60 4.57 2.30
C HIS A 43 -2.65 3.43 1.94
N GLN A 44 -2.74 2.34 2.71
CA GLN A 44 -1.83 1.19 2.60
C GLN A 44 -2.46 0.01 1.87
N PHE A 45 -1.67 -0.61 1.02
CA PHE A 45 -2.04 -1.80 0.25
C PHE A 45 -0.86 -2.77 0.17
N CYS A 46 -1.10 -4.01 -0.23
CA CYS A 46 0.00 -4.87 -0.68
C CYS A 46 0.60 -4.29 -1.96
N LEU A 47 1.93 -4.31 -2.09
CA LEU A 47 2.66 -3.81 -3.27
C LEU A 47 2.09 -4.40 -4.58
N GLY A 48 1.93 -5.72 -4.63
CA GLY A 48 1.38 -6.40 -5.80
C GLY A 48 -0.10 -6.06 -6.10
N CYS A 49 -0.87 -5.62 -5.10
CA CYS A 49 -2.26 -5.20 -5.29
C CYS A 49 -2.33 -3.79 -5.86
N ILE A 50 -1.61 -2.83 -5.26
CA ILE A 50 -1.64 -1.44 -5.72
C ILE A 50 -0.99 -1.29 -7.10
N VAL A 51 0.11 -2.00 -7.40
CA VAL A 51 0.74 -1.97 -8.72
C VAL A 51 -0.22 -2.47 -9.81
N ARG A 52 -0.99 -3.54 -9.55
CA ARG A 52 -2.00 -4.04 -10.50
C ARG A 52 -3.18 -3.09 -10.66
N TRP A 53 -3.59 -2.39 -9.60
CA TRP A 53 -4.64 -1.39 -9.66
C TRP A 53 -4.22 -0.20 -10.54
N LEU A 54 -3.04 0.37 -10.29
CA LEU A 54 -2.53 1.55 -10.98
C LEU A 54 -2.31 1.35 -12.49
N LYS A 55 -2.08 0.11 -12.93
CA LYS A 55 -2.04 -0.22 -14.37
C LYS A 55 -3.37 0.03 -15.09
N ARG A 56 -4.49 0.05 -14.37
CA ARG A 56 -5.84 0.26 -14.91
C ARG A 56 -6.43 1.60 -14.54
N ASN A 57 -6.23 2.05 -13.30
CA ASN A 57 -6.77 3.29 -12.78
C ASN A 57 -5.69 4.01 -11.95
N PRO A 58 -5.16 5.16 -12.40
CA PRO A 58 -4.15 5.94 -11.66
C PRO A 58 -4.81 6.75 -10.53
N SER A 59 -5.51 6.07 -9.62
CA SER A 59 -6.16 6.68 -8.47
C SER A 59 -6.09 5.76 -7.25
N CYS A 60 -6.18 6.34 -6.06
CA CYS A 60 -6.27 5.58 -4.82
C CYS A 60 -7.60 4.80 -4.76
N PRO A 61 -7.59 3.47 -4.52
CA PRO A 61 -8.82 2.67 -4.41
C PRO A 61 -9.76 3.07 -3.27
N LEU A 62 -9.27 3.76 -2.23
CA LEU A 62 -10.04 4.09 -1.03
C LEU A 62 -10.64 5.49 -1.04
N CYS A 63 -9.94 6.47 -1.62
CA CYS A 63 -10.38 7.86 -1.62
C CYS A 63 -10.52 8.47 -3.02
N SER A 64 -10.28 7.68 -4.07
CA SER A 64 -10.33 8.11 -5.47
C SER A 64 -9.39 9.27 -5.82
N LEU A 65 -8.47 9.63 -4.92
CA LEU A 65 -7.50 10.68 -5.17
C LEU A 65 -6.65 10.30 -6.38
N GLN A 66 -6.66 11.17 -7.39
CA GLN A 66 -5.99 10.95 -8.66
C GLN A 66 -4.50 11.22 -8.54
N TRP A 67 -3.73 10.45 -9.30
CA TRP A 67 -2.29 10.55 -9.29
C TRP A 67 -1.79 11.65 -10.24
N GLY A 68 -1.40 12.80 -9.69
CA GLY A 68 -0.89 13.93 -10.48
C GLY A 68 -2.04 14.76 -11.08
N SER A 69 -2.30 15.90 -10.45
CA SER A 69 -2.91 17.06 -11.11
C SER A 69 -1.81 18.03 -11.49
#